data_AF-A0A812L773-F1
#
_entry.id   AF-A0A812L773-F1
#
_cell.length_a   1.000
_cell.length_b   1.000
_cell.length_c   1.000
_cell.angle_alpha   90.00
_cell.angle_beta   90.00
_cell.angle_gamma   90.00
#
_symmetry.space_group_name_H-M   'P 1'
#
loop_
_entity.id
_entity.type
_entity.pdbx_description
1 polymer ?
#
loop_
_entity_poly.entity_id
_entity_poly.type
_entity_poly.pdbx_seq_one_letter_code
_entity_poly.pdbx_strand_id
1 'polypeptide(L)'
;MFAPLIPGNTRTYIYNTEYAYYTQYSKGLFGITMRKMGWDCFRHYEIIMSGSIPFFIGLEDMPNRTMTSFPRALVASAMALPGVPSQAEVKESMAKGQVPQVNLEQFDMKAYMTLRNQLMEYAAQNLLTTSTASKVVPQKVMQKVLVHSRAPEVGYGQFVLVNGLVNNGHSVCARPEGMLDTMRDDYAGALDTAYGGGFSYARTVDHTKLGRDCHGPWDYYLLLAEDGDDYPEPNSEDAEQAKNIFAINFDDKIQASLRAPAVATEYFVREL
;
A
#
# COMPACT_ATOMS: atom_id res chain seq x y z
N MET A 1 -0.44 -23.11 -11.06
CA MET A 1 0.50 -22.27 -11.82
C MET A 1 0.64 -20.92 -11.13
N PHE A 2 1.79 -20.25 -11.27
CA PHE A 2 1.98 -18.87 -10.83
C PHE A 2 1.37 -17.88 -11.83
N ALA A 3 1.04 -16.68 -11.34
CA ALA A 3 0.66 -15.55 -12.16
C ALA A 3 1.87 -15.10 -13.03
N PRO A 4 1.64 -14.67 -14.29
CA PRO A 4 2.71 -14.47 -15.26
C PRO A 4 3.58 -13.22 -15.04
N LEU A 5 3.14 -12.27 -14.20
CA LEU A 5 3.94 -11.08 -13.90
C LEU A 5 5.15 -11.44 -13.03
N ILE A 6 6.34 -11.10 -13.49
CA ILE A 6 7.61 -11.31 -12.76
C ILE A 6 8.14 -9.96 -12.26
N PRO A 7 8.16 -9.72 -10.93
CA PRO A 7 8.68 -8.49 -10.37
C PRO A 7 10.12 -8.21 -10.82
N GLY A 8 10.39 -6.97 -11.23
CA GLY A 8 11.71 -6.54 -11.70
C GLY A 8 12.00 -6.83 -13.17
N ASN A 9 11.17 -7.65 -13.85
CA ASN A 9 11.29 -7.88 -15.29
C ASN A 9 10.23 -7.08 -16.05
N THR A 10 10.60 -5.89 -16.52
CA THR A 10 9.71 -4.94 -17.22
C THR A 10 9.01 -5.53 -18.43
N ARG A 11 9.57 -6.55 -19.08
CA ARG A 11 8.96 -7.24 -20.22
C ARG A 11 7.69 -8.02 -19.86
N THR A 12 7.47 -8.28 -18.57
CA THR A 12 6.25 -8.95 -18.09
C THR A 12 5.14 -7.96 -17.69
N TYR A 13 5.41 -6.65 -17.72
CA TYR A 13 4.46 -5.59 -17.38
C TYR A 13 3.69 -5.14 -18.65
N ILE A 14 2.97 -6.07 -19.27
CA ILE A 14 2.31 -5.89 -20.57
C ILE A 14 0.81 -5.55 -20.45
N TYR A 15 0.38 -5.02 -19.30
CA TYR A 15 -1.02 -4.79 -18.99
C TYR A 15 -1.40 -3.33 -19.20
N ASN A 16 -2.37 -3.10 -20.09
CA ASN A 16 -2.87 -1.76 -20.42
C ASN A 16 -4.14 -1.37 -19.65
N THR A 17 -4.72 -2.31 -18.91
CA THR A 17 -5.92 -2.07 -18.09
C THR A 17 -5.75 -2.70 -16.72
N GLU A 18 -6.30 -2.04 -15.71
CA GLU A 18 -6.36 -2.54 -14.34
C GLU A 18 -7.07 -3.91 -14.27
N TYR A 19 -8.16 -4.08 -15.03
CA TYR A 19 -8.87 -5.35 -15.13
C TYR A 19 -7.96 -6.49 -15.63
N ALA A 20 -7.17 -6.27 -16.68
CA ALA A 20 -6.24 -7.28 -17.19
C ALA A 20 -5.12 -7.57 -16.17
N TYR A 21 -4.64 -6.53 -15.49
CA TYR A 21 -3.62 -6.62 -14.45
C TYR A 21 -4.07 -7.41 -13.21
N TYR A 22 -5.33 -7.33 -12.79
CA TYR A 22 -5.85 -8.17 -11.70
C TYR A 22 -6.25 -9.57 -12.17
N THR A 23 -6.81 -9.69 -13.38
CA THR A 23 -7.25 -10.97 -13.94
C THR A 23 -6.11 -11.98 -14.07
N GLN A 24 -4.89 -11.51 -14.34
CA GLN A 24 -3.73 -12.41 -14.38
C GLN A 24 -3.37 -12.98 -12.99
N TYR A 25 -3.52 -12.19 -11.91
CA TYR A 25 -3.34 -12.71 -10.56
C TYR A 25 -4.45 -13.68 -10.20
N SER A 26 -5.72 -13.37 -10.52
CA SER A 26 -6.85 -14.24 -10.19
C SER A 26 -6.80 -15.62 -10.86
N LYS A 27 -6.07 -15.74 -11.97
CA LYS A 27 -5.81 -17.02 -12.66
C LYS A 27 -4.63 -17.81 -12.07
N GLY A 28 -3.80 -17.18 -11.26
CA GLY A 28 -2.66 -17.82 -10.60
C GLY A 28 -3.00 -18.36 -9.22
N LEU A 29 -2.41 -19.50 -8.84
CA LEU A 29 -2.38 -19.95 -7.45
C LEU A 29 -1.52 -19.00 -6.59
N PHE A 30 -0.42 -18.52 -7.18
CA PHE A 30 0.47 -17.60 -6.52
C PHE A 30 0.80 -16.41 -7.41
N GLY A 31 0.84 -15.21 -6.84
CA GLY A 31 1.48 -14.05 -7.45
C GLY A 31 2.84 -13.79 -6.81
N ILE A 32 3.91 -13.60 -7.59
CA ILE A 32 5.22 -13.31 -7.01
C ILE A 32 5.24 -11.88 -6.49
N THR A 33 5.70 -11.73 -5.25
CA THR A 33 6.00 -10.42 -4.68
C THR A 33 7.27 -10.47 -3.86
N MET A 34 7.81 -9.29 -3.54
CA MET A 34 9.06 -9.15 -2.81
C MET A 34 9.19 -7.75 -2.25
N ARG A 35 10.11 -7.56 -1.30
CA ARG A 35 10.59 -6.24 -0.92
C ARG A 35 11.11 -5.51 -2.15
N LYS A 36 10.75 -4.24 -2.31
CA LYS A 36 11.29 -3.33 -3.32
C LYS A 36 12.15 -2.27 -2.62
N MET A 37 11.78 -1.00 -2.77
CA MET A 37 12.35 0.10 -2.01
C MET A 37 11.87 0.06 -0.54
N GLY A 38 10.67 -0.46 -0.30
CA GLY A 38 10.12 -0.78 1.02
C GLY A 38 9.66 -2.24 1.10
N TRP A 39 9.28 -2.65 2.31
CA TRP A 39 8.63 -3.93 2.58
C TRP A 39 7.18 -3.94 2.14
N ASP A 40 6.44 -2.88 2.39
CA ASP A 40 5.06 -2.70 2.03
C ASP A 40 4.92 -2.10 0.62
N CYS A 41 3.95 -2.62 -0.13
CA CYS A 41 3.61 -2.14 -1.47
C CYS A 41 2.23 -2.67 -1.90
N PHE A 42 1.57 -1.96 -2.82
CA PHE A 42 0.25 -2.36 -3.31
C PHE A 42 0.20 -3.78 -3.88
N ARG A 43 1.27 -4.26 -4.53
CA ARG A 43 1.29 -5.61 -5.13
C ARG A 43 0.91 -6.71 -4.16
N HIS A 44 1.35 -6.62 -2.91
CA HIS A 44 1.01 -7.61 -1.88
C HIS A 44 -0.49 -7.76 -1.72
N TYR A 45 -1.17 -6.61 -1.66
CA TYR A 45 -2.61 -6.53 -1.48
C TYR A 45 -3.36 -6.81 -2.78
N GLU A 46 -2.88 -6.32 -3.93
CA GLU A 46 -3.47 -6.59 -5.24
C GLU A 46 -3.53 -8.10 -5.53
N ILE A 47 -2.48 -8.85 -5.19
CA ILE A 47 -2.45 -10.31 -5.32
C ILE A 47 -3.54 -10.95 -4.45
N ILE A 48 -3.59 -10.56 -3.16
CA ILE A 48 -4.59 -11.06 -2.21
C ILE A 48 -6.00 -10.76 -2.71
N MET A 49 -6.29 -9.50 -3.02
CA MET A 49 -7.61 -9.02 -3.42
C MET A 49 -8.05 -9.57 -4.78
N SER A 50 -7.11 -10.00 -5.63
CA SER A 50 -7.40 -10.76 -6.86
C SER A 50 -7.75 -12.23 -6.59
N GLY A 51 -7.71 -12.67 -5.33
CA GLY A 51 -7.99 -14.05 -4.95
C GLY A 51 -6.84 -15.00 -5.25
N SER A 52 -5.60 -14.53 -5.17
CA SER A 52 -4.38 -15.34 -5.26
C SER A 52 -3.57 -15.19 -3.98
N ILE A 53 -2.65 -16.12 -3.69
CA ILE A 53 -1.79 -15.98 -2.52
C ILE A 53 -0.44 -15.36 -2.92
N PRO A 54 0.08 -14.35 -2.19
CA PRO A 54 1.44 -13.87 -2.42
C PRO A 54 2.47 -14.99 -2.22
N PHE A 55 3.36 -15.18 -3.18
CA PHE A 55 4.62 -15.86 -2.95
C PHE A 55 5.67 -14.78 -2.67
N PHE A 56 5.96 -14.57 -1.39
CA PHE A 56 6.74 -13.42 -0.92
C PHE A 56 8.22 -13.81 -0.77
N ILE A 57 9.06 -13.33 -1.68
CA ILE A 57 10.50 -13.55 -1.62
C ILE A 57 11.12 -12.76 -0.46
N GLY A 58 11.82 -13.46 0.45
CA GLY A 58 12.45 -12.90 1.64
C GLY A 58 11.44 -12.53 2.73
N LEU A 59 10.30 -13.21 2.83
CA LEU A 59 9.29 -12.96 3.86
C LEU A 59 9.86 -13.06 5.28
N GLU A 60 10.77 -14.02 5.47
CA GLU A 60 11.50 -14.29 6.72
C GLU A 60 12.46 -13.17 7.12
N ASP A 61 12.93 -12.38 6.16
CA ASP A 61 13.85 -11.27 6.39
C ASP A 61 13.10 -9.99 6.84
N MET A 62 11.75 -10.03 6.84
CA MET A 62 10.90 -8.88 7.18
C MET A 62 10.93 -8.58 8.69
N PRO A 63 11.39 -7.38 9.12
CA PRO A 63 11.53 -7.04 10.55
C PRO A 63 10.22 -7.21 11.33
N ASN A 64 10.27 -7.64 12.58
CA ASN A 64 9.06 -7.99 13.37
C ASN A 64 8.03 -6.87 13.51
N ARG A 65 8.48 -5.61 13.49
CA ARG A 65 7.59 -4.45 13.63
C ARG A 65 7.11 -3.88 12.29
N THR A 66 7.52 -4.47 11.17
CA THR A 66 7.12 -4.02 9.84
C THR A 66 5.84 -4.69 9.37
N MET A 67 5.00 -4.08 8.52
CA MET A 67 3.80 -4.69 7.94
C MET A 67 2.98 -5.52 8.96
N THR A 68 2.74 -4.99 10.16
CA THR A 68 2.18 -5.77 11.28
C THR A 68 0.76 -6.26 11.02
N SER A 69 0.02 -5.56 10.15
CA SER A 69 -1.30 -5.98 9.65
C SER A 69 -1.22 -6.96 8.48
N PHE A 70 -0.05 -7.23 7.90
CA PHE A 70 0.07 -8.20 6.82
C PHE A 70 0.02 -9.63 7.39
N PRO A 71 -0.77 -10.55 6.81
CA PRO A 71 -0.98 -11.89 7.33
C PRO A 71 0.20 -12.85 7.02
N ARG A 72 1.39 -12.51 7.55
CA ARG A 72 2.66 -13.24 7.32
C ARG A 72 2.53 -14.74 7.54
N ALA A 73 1.86 -15.14 8.62
CA ALA A 73 1.72 -16.55 8.99
C ALA A 73 0.91 -17.34 7.94
N LEU A 74 -0.18 -16.77 7.41
CA LEU A 74 -0.99 -17.41 6.37
C LEU A 74 -0.21 -17.52 5.06
N VAL A 75 0.50 -16.45 4.69
CA VAL A 75 1.34 -16.42 3.48
C VAL A 75 2.47 -17.43 3.58
N ALA A 76 3.20 -17.46 4.69
CA ALA A 76 4.28 -18.42 4.93
C ALA A 76 3.76 -19.87 4.92
N SER A 77 2.59 -20.12 5.53
CA SER A 77 1.97 -21.46 5.52
C SER A 77 1.64 -21.92 4.10
N ALA A 78 1.15 -21.02 3.25
CA ALA A 78 0.83 -21.34 1.87
C ALA A 78 2.10 -21.58 1.02
N MET A 79 3.16 -20.81 1.24
CA MET A 79 4.46 -21.00 0.59
C MET A 79 5.12 -22.33 0.97
N ALA A 80 4.78 -22.88 2.14
CA ALA A 80 5.32 -24.14 2.65
C ALA A 80 4.50 -25.38 2.23
N LEU A 81 3.42 -25.22 1.46
CA LEU A 81 2.60 -26.36 1.03
C LEU A 81 3.42 -27.32 0.14
N PRO A 82 3.15 -28.64 0.22
CA PRO A 82 3.73 -29.61 -0.69
C PRO A 82 3.53 -29.21 -2.15
N GLY A 83 4.52 -29.45 -3.01
CA GLY A 83 4.49 -29.10 -4.43
C GLY A 83 4.70 -27.61 -4.75
N VAL A 84 4.77 -26.72 -3.77
CA VAL A 84 5.20 -25.33 -3.98
C VAL A 84 6.72 -25.27 -4.12
N PRO A 85 7.28 -24.60 -5.16
CA PRO A 85 8.72 -24.47 -5.31
C PRO A 85 9.33 -23.64 -4.18
N SER A 86 10.56 -23.96 -3.81
CA SER A 86 11.34 -23.17 -2.86
C SER A 86 11.60 -21.76 -3.39
N GLN A 87 11.92 -20.83 -2.49
CA GLN A 87 12.31 -19.47 -2.89
C GLN A 87 13.53 -19.47 -3.82
N ALA A 88 14.45 -20.42 -3.68
CA ALA A 88 15.63 -20.55 -4.54
C ALA A 88 15.22 -20.93 -5.98
N GLU A 89 14.35 -21.92 -6.14
CA GLU A 89 13.82 -22.35 -7.45
C GLU A 89 12.99 -21.25 -8.12
N VAL A 90 12.20 -20.50 -7.33
CA VAL A 90 11.48 -19.33 -7.83
C VAL A 90 12.45 -18.25 -8.32
N LYS A 91 13.47 -17.89 -7.53
CA LYS A 91 14.51 -16.92 -7.93
C LYS A 91 15.24 -17.36 -9.20
N GLU A 92 15.56 -18.64 -9.33
CA GLU A 92 16.21 -19.20 -10.52
C GLU A 92 15.31 -19.06 -11.76
N SER A 93 14.03 -19.40 -11.64
CA SER A 93 13.05 -19.24 -12.72
C SER A 93 12.94 -17.77 -13.13
N MET A 94 12.83 -16.85 -12.17
CA MET A 94 12.78 -15.41 -12.41
C MET A 94 14.03 -14.89 -13.14
N ALA A 95 15.22 -15.35 -12.75
CA ALA A 95 16.49 -14.96 -13.39
C ALA A 95 16.55 -15.39 -14.87
N LYS A 96 15.87 -16.49 -15.23
CA LYS A 96 15.69 -16.96 -16.61
C LYS A 96 14.53 -16.28 -17.34
N GLY A 97 13.80 -15.38 -16.68
CA GLY A 97 12.59 -14.76 -17.22
C GLY A 97 11.41 -15.73 -17.34
N GLN A 98 11.43 -16.82 -16.57
CA GLN A 98 10.44 -17.89 -16.61
C GLN A 98 9.50 -17.79 -15.40
N VAL A 99 8.23 -18.12 -15.63
CA VAL A 99 7.23 -18.19 -14.57
C VAL A 99 7.40 -19.52 -13.82
N PRO A 100 7.61 -19.50 -12.48
CA PRO A 100 7.74 -20.71 -11.69
C PRO A 100 6.50 -21.60 -11.78
N GLN A 101 6.69 -22.90 -11.58
CA GLN A 101 5.60 -23.87 -11.63
C GLN A 101 5.41 -24.52 -10.26
N VAL A 102 4.14 -24.79 -9.94
CA VAL A 102 3.75 -25.62 -8.82
C VAL A 102 3.71 -27.06 -9.32
N ASN A 103 4.33 -27.99 -8.59
CA ASN A 103 4.18 -29.42 -8.83
C ASN A 103 2.77 -29.86 -8.42
N LEU A 104 1.85 -29.90 -9.38
CA LEU A 104 0.45 -30.21 -9.14
C LEU A 104 0.20 -31.64 -8.66
N GLU A 105 1.10 -32.59 -8.91
CA GLU A 105 0.96 -33.97 -8.44
C GLU A 105 1.12 -34.08 -6.92
N GLN A 106 1.95 -33.19 -6.35
CA GLN A 106 2.22 -33.13 -4.91
C GLN A 106 1.43 -32.02 -4.23
N PHE A 107 0.77 -31.14 -5.00
CA PHE A 107 0.16 -29.93 -4.46
C PHE A 107 -1.11 -30.21 -3.67
N ASP A 108 -1.12 -29.81 -2.40
CA ASP A 108 -2.31 -29.88 -1.57
C ASP A 108 -3.27 -28.73 -1.89
N MET A 109 -4.07 -28.93 -2.94
CA MET A 109 -5.07 -27.96 -3.39
C MET A 109 -6.12 -27.67 -2.31
N LYS A 110 -6.45 -28.64 -1.45
CA LYS A 110 -7.45 -28.45 -0.40
C LYS A 110 -6.90 -27.50 0.67
N ALA A 111 -5.69 -27.74 1.14
CA ALA A 111 -5.03 -26.86 2.10
C ALA A 111 -4.79 -25.46 1.52
N TYR A 112 -4.40 -25.36 0.25
CA TYR A 112 -4.30 -24.09 -0.46
C TYR A 112 -5.62 -23.31 -0.44
N MET A 113 -6.74 -23.94 -0.79
CA MET A 113 -8.05 -23.28 -0.80
C MET A 113 -8.49 -22.84 0.59
N THR A 114 -8.18 -23.63 1.63
CA THR A 114 -8.42 -23.24 3.03
C THR A 114 -7.62 -21.99 3.40
N LEU A 115 -6.31 -21.98 3.15
CA LEU A 115 -5.44 -20.83 3.45
C LEU A 115 -5.84 -19.59 2.65
N ARG A 116 -6.19 -19.77 1.37
CA ARG A 116 -6.71 -18.70 0.51
C ARG A 116 -7.97 -18.08 1.10
N ASN A 117 -8.93 -18.89 1.54
CA ASN A 117 -10.18 -18.37 2.11
C ASN A 117 -9.93 -17.62 3.42
N GLN A 118 -9.08 -18.15 4.31
CA GLN A 118 -8.66 -17.47 5.53
C GLN A 118 -7.97 -16.14 5.22
N LEU A 119 -7.11 -16.11 4.20
CA LEU A 119 -6.42 -14.91 3.76
C LEU A 119 -7.38 -13.84 3.22
N MET A 120 -8.37 -14.25 2.42
CA MET A 120 -9.41 -13.35 1.91
C MET A 120 -10.28 -12.79 3.03
N GLU A 121 -10.68 -13.63 3.99
CA GLU A 121 -11.47 -13.19 5.15
C GLU A 121 -10.68 -12.22 6.03
N TYR A 122 -9.41 -12.53 6.29
CA TYR A 122 -8.51 -11.65 7.02
C TYR A 122 -8.36 -10.30 6.31
N ALA A 123 -8.16 -10.31 4.99
CA ALA A 123 -8.00 -9.10 4.19
C ALA A 123 -9.26 -8.22 4.22
N ALA A 124 -10.44 -8.83 4.10
CA ALA A 124 -11.72 -8.12 4.22
C ALA A 124 -11.87 -7.42 5.58
N GLN A 125 -11.39 -8.03 6.66
CA GLN A 125 -11.52 -7.49 8.01
C GLN A 125 -10.43 -6.47 8.37
N ASN A 126 -9.20 -6.65 7.87
CA ASN A 126 -8.01 -5.97 8.41
C ASN A 126 -7.21 -5.16 7.39
N LEU A 127 -7.45 -5.36 6.08
CA LEU A 127 -6.69 -4.70 5.02
C LEU A 127 -7.55 -3.75 4.18
N LEU A 128 -8.88 -3.85 4.25
CA LEU A 128 -9.76 -2.87 3.63
C LEU A 128 -9.55 -1.49 4.25
N THR A 129 -9.39 -0.49 3.37
CA THR A 129 -9.09 0.90 3.71
C THR A 129 -10.12 1.50 4.66
N THR A 130 -11.40 1.14 4.54
CA THR A 130 -12.46 1.66 5.40
C THR A 130 -12.37 1.13 6.85
N SER A 131 -12.21 -0.19 7.02
CA SER A 131 -12.04 -0.84 8.33
C SER A 131 -10.74 -0.37 9.01
N THR A 132 -9.63 -0.35 8.27
CA THR A 132 -8.32 0.06 8.80
C THR A 132 -8.30 1.54 9.14
N ALA A 133 -8.84 2.40 8.27
CA ALA A 133 -8.95 3.82 8.56
C ALA A 133 -9.82 4.07 9.78
N SER A 134 -10.95 3.38 9.96
CA SER A 134 -11.79 3.58 11.17
C SER A 134 -11.10 3.26 12.50
N LYS A 135 -10.02 2.45 12.49
CA LYS A 135 -9.22 2.14 13.69
C LYS A 135 -8.21 3.25 14.03
N VAL A 136 -7.77 4.01 13.03
CA VAL A 136 -6.72 5.04 13.16
C VAL A 136 -7.31 6.45 13.08
N VAL A 137 -8.49 6.57 12.48
CA VAL A 137 -9.20 7.82 12.17
C VAL A 137 -10.48 7.85 13.02
N PRO A 138 -10.58 8.74 14.01
CA PRO A 138 -11.78 8.83 14.86
C PRO A 138 -13.03 9.19 14.05
N GLN A 139 -14.19 8.59 14.38
CA GLN A 139 -15.48 8.82 13.69
C GLN A 139 -15.96 10.29 13.66
N LYS A 140 -15.39 11.16 14.49
CA LYS A 140 -15.70 12.59 14.52
C LYS A 140 -14.47 13.35 14.98
N VAL A 141 -13.77 14.00 14.06
CA VAL A 141 -12.63 14.87 14.39
C VAL A 141 -12.97 16.29 14.00
N MET A 142 -12.92 17.19 14.97
CA MET A 142 -12.83 18.63 14.72
C MET A 142 -11.34 18.94 14.51
N GLN A 143 -10.90 18.83 13.24
CA GLN A 143 -9.62 19.25 12.63
C GLN A 143 -8.30 18.81 13.28
N LYS A 144 -7.47 18.07 12.51
CA LYS A 144 -6.08 17.76 12.88
C LYS A 144 -5.18 17.69 11.65
N VAL A 145 -4.11 18.51 11.63
CA VAL A 145 -3.06 18.51 10.61
C VAL A 145 -2.32 17.18 10.65
N LEU A 146 -2.16 16.53 9.49
CA LEU A 146 -1.41 15.30 9.30
C LEU A 146 -0.08 15.66 8.63
N VAL A 147 1.01 15.57 9.39
CA VAL A 147 2.36 15.77 8.87
C VAL A 147 2.90 14.42 8.40
N HIS A 148 3.25 14.35 7.12
CA HIS A 148 3.70 13.14 6.47
C HIS A 148 5.08 13.36 5.82
N SER A 149 6.05 12.55 6.22
CA SER A 149 7.31 12.41 5.50
C SER A 149 7.12 11.35 4.43
N ARG A 150 7.23 11.72 3.15
CA ARG A 150 7.20 10.78 2.03
C ARG A 150 8.43 9.87 2.12
N ALA A 151 8.23 8.56 2.02
CA ALA A 151 9.33 7.61 1.83
C ALA A 151 9.89 7.77 0.40
N PRO A 152 11.22 7.68 0.20
CA PRO A 152 11.86 8.00 -1.07
C PRO A 152 11.28 7.13 -2.19
N GLU A 153 10.67 7.79 -3.18
CA GLU A 153 10.30 7.29 -4.51
C GLU A 153 8.98 6.51 -4.66
N VAL A 154 8.27 6.11 -3.59
CA VAL A 154 6.96 5.43 -3.73
C VAL A 154 5.98 5.84 -2.62
N GLY A 155 5.20 6.90 -2.86
CA GLY A 155 4.24 7.46 -1.91
C GLY A 155 2.94 6.68 -1.72
N TYR A 156 2.91 5.34 -1.83
CA TYR A 156 1.63 4.60 -1.78
C TYR A 156 0.93 4.69 -0.41
N GLY A 157 1.67 4.85 0.69
CA GLY A 157 1.10 5.01 2.02
C GLY A 157 0.17 6.23 2.11
N GLN A 158 0.54 7.33 1.46
CA GLN A 158 -0.29 8.53 1.41
C GLN A 158 -1.59 8.30 0.62
N PHE A 159 -1.54 7.48 -0.44
CA PHE A 159 -2.72 7.13 -1.23
C PHE A 159 -3.69 6.25 -0.44
N VAL A 160 -3.18 5.27 0.32
CA VAL A 160 -3.99 4.44 1.22
C VAL A 160 -4.65 5.29 2.30
N LEU A 161 -3.90 6.21 2.91
CA LEU A 161 -4.40 7.12 3.94
C LEU A 161 -5.53 8.00 3.41
N VAL A 162 -5.29 8.71 2.30
CA VAL A 162 -6.28 9.63 1.71
C VAL A 162 -7.53 8.89 1.27
N ASN A 163 -7.38 7.74 0.62
CA ASN A 163 -8.50 6.90 0.22
C ASN A 163 -9.29 6.40 1.44
N GLY A 164 -8.59 6.05 2.53
CA GLY A 164 -9.21 5.69 3.80
C GLY A 164 -9.99 6.83 4.43
N LEU A 165 -9.41 8.03 4.52
CA LEU A 165 -10.06 9.22 5.08
C LEU A 165 -11.32 9.60 4.30
N VAL A 166 -11.20 9.74 2.97
CA VAL A 166 -12.32 10.19 2.13
C VAL A 166 -13.45 9.16 2.09
N ASN A 167 -13.16 7.87 1.99
CA ASN A 167 -14.20 6.83 2.03
C ASN A 167 -14.87 6.69 3.40
N ASN A 168 -14.30 7.26 4.47
CA ASN A 168 -14.95 7.40 5.77
C ASN A 168 -15.69 8.75 5.93
N GLY A 169 -15.89 9.48 4.84
CA GLY A 169 -16.70 10.70 4.79
C GLY A 169 -15.94 11.99 5.06
N HIS A 170 -14.63 11.93 5.27
CA HIS A 170 -13.81 13.09 5.58
C HIS A 170 -13.39 13.86 4.32
N SER A 171 -13.17 15.17 4.47
CA SER A 171 -12.54 16.01 3.46
C SER A 171 -11.05 16.23 3.76
N VAL A 172 -10.22 16.25 2.73
CA VAL A 172 -8.76 16.30 2.83
C VAL A 172 -8.22 17.32 1.86
N CYS A 173 -7.23 18.11 2.24
CA CYS A 173 -6.35 18.80 1.29
C CYS A 173 -4.90 18.42 1.57
N ALA A 174 -4.03 18.50 0.57
CA ALA A 174 -2.62 18.16 0.71
C ALA A 174 -1.71 19.26 0.13
N ARG A 175 -0.59 19.49 0.82
CA ARG A 175 0.51 20.35 0.37
C ARG A 175 1.79 19.51 0.19
N PRO A 176 2.64 19.77 -0.82
CA PRO A 176 2.42 20.74 -1.89
C PRO A 176 1.22 20.40 -2.77
N GLU A 177 0.57 21.43 -3.30
CA GLU A 177 -0.63 21.31 -4.12
C GLU A 177 -0.34 20.48 -5.38
N GLY A 178 -1.34 19.73 -5.85
CA GLY A 178 -1.22 18.87 -7.04
C GLY A 178 -0.55 17.51 -6.80
N MET A 179 0.08 17.28 -5.65
CA MET A 179 0.78 16.02 -5.36
C MET A 179 -0.15 14.79 -5.34
N LEU A 180 -1.44 14.99 -5.07
CA LEU A 180 -2.46 13.93 -5.03
C LEU A 180 -3.47 14.02 -6.18
N ASP A 181 -3.24 14.88 -7.17
CA ASP A 181 -4.23 15.15 -8.23
C ASP A 181 -4.65 13.89 -8.97
N THR A 182 -3.72 12.95 -9.19
CA THR A 182 -4.02 11.69 -9.87
C THR A 182 -5.08 10.84 -9.16
N MET A 183 -5.27 11.02 -7.84
CA MET A 183 -6.26 10.26 -7.07
C MET A 183 -7.70 10.70 -7.33
N ARG A 184 -7.91 11.94 -7.78
CA ARG A 184 -9.23 12.53 -7.96
C ARG A 184 -9.98 11.85 -9.11
N ASP A 185 -11.23 11.50 -8.90
CA ASP A 185 -12.09 10.89 -9.93
C ASP A 185 -12.32 11.81 -11.16
N ASP A 186 -12.14 13.13 -11.01
CA ASP A 186 -12.15 14.13 -12.08
C ASP A 186 -10.80 14.32 -12.81
N TYR A 187 -9.75 13.57 -12.47
CA TYR A 187 -8.42 13.76 -13.06
C TYR A 187 -8.39 13.36 -14.54
N ALA A 188 -8.31 14.36 -15.41
CA ALA A 188 -8.31 14.20 -16.86
C ALA A 188 -6.92 14.02 -17.49
N GLY A 189 -5.85 14.14 -16.71
CA GLY A 189 -4.48 13.99 -17.20
C GLY A 189 -4.12 12.54 -17.55
N ALA A 190 -2.97 12.38 -18.22
CA ALA A 190 -2.39 11.06 -18.48
C ALA A 190 -1.85 10.43 -17.20
N LEU A 191 -1.88 9.09 -17.14
CA LEU A 191 -1.40 8.26 -16.02
C LEU A 191 -0.18 7.42 -16.41
N ASP A 192 0.36 7.63 -17.60
CA ASP A 192 1.54 6.94 -18.13
C ASP A 192 2.80 7.22 -17.31
N THR A 193 2.89 8.39 -16.68
CA THR A 193 3.97 8.77 -15.76
C THR A 193 3.65 8.43 -14.30
N ALA A 194 2.41 8.02 -13.99
CA ALA A 194 2.04 7.63 -12.65
C ALA A 194 2.69 6.29 -12.28
N TYR A 195 3.14 6.16 -11.04
CA TYR A 195 3.72 4.91 -10.55
C TYR A 195 2.77 3.73 -10.78
N GLY A 196 3.24 2.66 -11.43
CA GLY A 196 2.39 1.52 -11.77
C GLY A 196 1.23 1.84 -12.71
N GLY A 197 1.31 2.93 -13.49
CA GLY A 197 0.26 3.36 -14.42
C GLY A 197 -0.99 3.92 -13.75
N GLY A 198 -0.92 4.25 -12.45
CA GLY A 198 -2.08 4.70 -11.68
C GLY A 198 -3.05 3.60 -11.27
N PHE A 199 -2.72 2.33 -11.50
CA PHE A 199 -3.58 1.21 -11.07
C PHE A 199 -3.79 1.23 -9.55
N SER A 200 -4.97 0.82 -9.09
CA SER A 200 -5.38 0.74 -7.69
C SER A 200 -5.58 2.04 -6.92
N TYR A 201 -5.06 3.18 -7.37
CA TYR A 201 -5.13 4.44 -6.61
C TYR A 201 -5.52 5.68 -7.41
N ALA A 202 -5.32 5.71 -8.73
CA ALA A 202 -5.73 6.86 -9.53
C ALA A 202 -7.24 6.89 -9.72
N ARG A 203 -7.83 8.09 -9.70
CA ARG A 203 -9.28 8.30 -9.88
C ARG A 203 -10.17 7.49 -8.92
N THR A 204 -9.70 7.29 -7.68
CA THR A 204 -10.40 6.50 -6.65
C THR A 204 -11.11 7.35 -5.60
N VAL A 205 -10.87 8.66 -5.61
CA VAL A 205 -11.31 9.58 -4.56
C VAL A 205 -12.25 10.63 -5.13
N ASP A 206 -13.38 10.87 -4.45
CA ASP A 206 -14.32 11.94 -4.76
C ASP A 206 -13.58 13.29 -4.76
N HIS A 207 -13.50 13.91 -5.94
CA HIS A 207 -12.81 15.17 -6.16
C HIS A 207 -13.36 16.36 -5.36
N THR A 208 -14.58 16.26 -4.81
CA THR A 208 -15.18 17.27 -3.92
C THR A 208 -14.69 17.14 -2.47
N LYS A 209 -14.11 15.98 -2.12
CA LYS A 209 -13.58 15.65 -0.80
C LYS A 209 -12.06 15.69 -0.75
N LEU A 210 -11.38 15.80 -1.88
CA LEU A 210 -9.94 16.04 -1.97
C LEU A 210 -9.71 17.43 -2.58
N GLY A 211 -9.10 18.38 -1.86
CA GLY A 211 -8.86 19.75 -2.34
C GLY A 211 -7.74 19.84 -3.37
N ARG A 212 -7.88 20.74 -4.37
CA ARG A 212 -6.76 21.17 -5.23
C ARG A 212 -5.90 22.21 -4.53
N ASP A 213 -6.56 23.12 -3.83
CA ASP A 213 -5.97 24.11 -2.94
C ASP A 213 -6.48 23.89 -1.50
N CYS A 214 -5.74 24.42 -0.54
CA CYS A 214 -6.07 24.31 0.88
C CYS A 214 -6.80 25.56 1.43
N HIS A 215 -7.60 26.28 0.62
CA HIS A 215 -8.28 27.52 1.05
C HIS A 215 -9.64 27.29 1.77
N GLY A 216 -10.21 26.08 1.67
CA GLY A 216 -11.48 25.72 2.32
C GLY A 216 -11.31 25.10 3.72
N PRO A 217 -12.42 24.92 4.47
CA PRO A 217 -12.41 24.12 5.69
C PRO A 217 -12.31 22.63 5.30
N TRP A 218 -11.15 22.04 5.53
CA TRP A 218 -10.90 20.61 5.35
C TRP A 218 -10.90 19.91 6.71
N ASP A 219 -11.37 18.67 6.77
CA ASP A 219 -11.29 17.87 8.01
C ASP A 219 -9.82 17.55 8.33
N TYR A 220 -9.02 17.31 7.29
CA TYR A 220 -7.58 17.03 7.37
C TYR A 220 -6.77 17.89 6.40
N TYR A 221 -5.68 18.44 6.91
CA TYR A 221 -4.64 19.11 6.14
C TYR A 221 -3.40 18.23 6.16
N LEU A 222 -3.05 17.63 5.02
CA LEU A 222 -1.86 16.81 4.84
C LEU A 222 -0.68 17.69 4.43
N LEU A 223 0.40 17.66 5.20
CA LEU A 223 1.67 18.24 4.80
C LEU A 223 2.58 17.10 4.37
N LEU A 224 2.93 17.05 3.09
CA LEU A 224 3.74 16.00 2.49
C LEU A 224 5.15 16.54 2.24
N ALA A 225 6.18 15.87 2.76
CA ALA A 225 7.57 16.16 2.43
C ALA A 225 7.90 15.71 1.00
N GLU A 226 8.88 16.36 0.37
CA GLU A 226 9.55 15.80 -0.81
C GLU A 226 10.56 14.71 -0.42
N ASP A 227 11.04 13.95 -1.40
CA ASP A 227 11.85 12.74 -1.17
C ASP A 227 13.17 13.07 -0.43
N GLY A 228 13.32 12.57 0.80
CA GLY A 228 14.56 12.71 1.59
C GLY A 228 14.61 13.92 2.53
N ASP A 229 13.55 14.73 2.57
CA ASP A 229 13.44 15.87 3.47
C ASP A 229 12.87 15.46 4.84
N ASP A 230 13.17 16.28 5.86
CA ASP A 230 12.52 16.20 7.16
C ASP A 230 11.02 16.45 7.05
N TYR A 231 10.25 16.07 8.08
CA TYR A 231 8.83 16.37 8.15
C TYR A 231 8.57 17.87 7.91
N PRO A 232 7.63 18.25 7.02
CA PRO A 232 7.29 19.63 6.83
C PRO A 232 6.67 20.19 8.11
N GLU A 233 7.22 21.29 8.61
CA GLU A 233 6.63 21.99 9.76
C GLU A 233 5.36 22.73 9.28
N PRO A 234 4.22 22.57 9.98
CA PRO A 234 3.05 23.40 9.72
C PRO A 234 3.41 24.87 9.93
N ASN A 235 2.86 25.75 9.07
CA ASN A 235 2.99 27.18 9.31
C ASN A 235 2.22 27.57 10.58
N SER A 236 2.48 28.78 11.10
CA SER A 236 1.88 29.25 12.35
C SER A 236 0.34 29.28 12.31
N GLU A 237 -0.25 29.55 11.15
CA GLU A 237 -1.70 29.60 10.98
C GLU A 237 -2.32 28.19 11.03
N ASP A 238 -1.75 27.22 10.30
CA ASP A 238 -2.18 25.82 10.34
C ASP A 238 -2.01 25.24 11.76
N ALA A 239 -0.91 25.58 12.44
CA ALA A 239 -0.61 25.12 13.79
C ALA A 239 -1.55 25.73 14.85
N GLU A 240 -1.92 27.01 14.73
CA GLU A 240 -2.89 27.68 15.61
C GLU A 240 -4.31 27.15 15.41
N GLN A 241 -4.68 26.82 14.18
CA GLN A 241 -6.00 26.26 13.86
C GLN A 241 -6.11 24.77 14.22
N ALA A 242 -5.00 24.03 14.22
CA ALA A 242 -4.96 22.61 14.55
C ALA A 242 -5.15 22.38 16.06
N LYS A 243 -6.24 21.72 16.46
CA LYS A 243 -6.40 21.28 17.85
C LYS A 243 -5.40 20.19 18.25
N ASN A 244 -4.94 19.40 17.28
CA ASN A 244 -3.89 18.40 17.44
C ASN A 244 -3.16 18.24 16.10
N ILE A 245 -1.88 17.92 16.15
CA ILE A 245 -1.01 17.69 15.00
C ILE A 245 -0.51 16.25 15.09
N PHE A 246 -0.76 15.46 14.05
CA PHE A 246 -0.34 14.07 13.97
C PHE A 246 0.81 13.94 13.00
N ALA A 247 1.92 13.37 13.42
CA ALA A 247 2.98 13.00 12.51
C ALA A 247 2.88 11.50 12.17
N ILE A 248 2.76 11.18 10.87
CA ILE A 248 2.65 9.81 10.37
C ILE A 248 3.87 9.46 9.53
N ASN A 249 4.59 8.40 9.96
CA ASN A 249 5.67 7.81 9.18
C ASN A 249 5.19 6.59 8.38
N PHE A 250 5.31 6.65 7.05
CA PHE A 250 5.14 5.48 6.17
C PHE A 250 6.45 4.93 5.60
N ASP A 251 7.60 5.43 6.08
CA ASP A 251 8.88 4.84 5.74
C ASP A 251 9.10 3.55 6.55
N ASP A 252 9.02 2.44 5.84
CA ASP A 252 9.32 1.11 6.34
C ASP A 252 10.76 0.69 6.03
N LYS A 253 11.56 1.56 5.40
CA LYS A 253 13.01 1.46 5.40
C LYS A 253 13.42 1.78 6.83
N ILE A 254 13.76 0.74 7.58
CA ILE A 254 14.32 0.78 8.94
C ILE A 254 15.27 1.98 9.11
N GLN A 255 14.73 3.13 9.51
CA GLN A 255 15.50 4.30 9.90
C GLN A 255 14.80 4.91 11.11
N ALA A 256 15.31 4.52 12.27
CA ALA A 256 15.02 5.06 13.58
C ALA A 256 15.49 6.53 13.76
N SER A 257 15.69 7.29 12.67
CA SER A 257 16.29 8.63 12.68
C SER A 257 15.31 9.77 12.38
N LEU A 258 14.10 9.48 11.88
CA LEU A 258 13.09 10.52 11.66
C LEU A 258 12.53 11.00 13.00
N ARG A 259 12.88 12.23 13.39
CA ARG A 259 12.30 12.89 14.57
C ARG A 259 10.95 13.47 14.18
N ALA A 260 9.92 13.15 14.94
CA ALA A 260 8.64 13.82 14.79
C ALA A 260 8.82 15.34 14.96
N PRO A 261 8.06 16.19 14.23
CA PRO A 261 8.01 17.62 14.46
C PRO A 261 7.78 17.92 15.93
N ALA A 262 8.45 18.93 16.48
CA ALA A 262 8.29 19.29 17.90
C ALA A 262 6.84 19.72 18.23
N VAL A 263 6.11 20.15 17.21
CA VAL A 263 4.70 20.58 17.28
C VAL A 263 3.71 19.41 17.22
N ALA A 264 4.15 18.19 16.90
CA ALA A 264 3.27 17.03 16.83
C ALA A 264 2.77 16.66 18.24
N THR A 265 1.44 16.68 18.42
CA THR A 265 0.79 16.28 19.68
C THR A 265 0.78 14.76 19.86
N GLU A 266 0.76 14.02 18.74
CA GLU A 266 0.79 12.56 18.71
C GLU A 266 1.61 12.08 17.50
N TYR A 267 2.35 10.98 17.66
CA TYR A 267 3.22 10.42 16.63
C TYR A 267 2.83 8.97 16.34
N PHE A 268 2.50 8.70 15.08
CA PHE A 268 2.17 7.37 14.58
C PHE A 268 3.23 6.94 13.58
N VAL A 269 4.12 6.05 14.00
CA VAL A 269 4.84 5.23 13.03
C VAL A 269 3.84 4.17 12.63
N ARG A 270 3.54 4.01 11.33
CA ARG A 270 2.66 2.91 10.86
C ARG A 270 3.19 1.54 11.30
N GLU A 271 4.44 1.48 11.79
CA GLU A 271 5.12 0.26 12.20
C GLU A 271 5.99 0.41 13.48
N LEU A 272 5.46 1.03 14.55
CA LEU A 272 5.92 0.79 15.94
C LEU A 272 4.89 0.02 16.77
#